data_AF-A0AAW9IEV9-F1
#
_entry.id   AF-A0AAW9IEV9-F1
#
_cell.length_a   1.000
_cell.length_b   1.000
_cell.length_c   1.000
_cell.angle_alpha   90.00
_cell.angle_beta   90.00
_cell.angle_gamma   90.00
#
_symmetry.space_group_name_H-M   'P 1'
#
loop_
_entity.id
_entity.type
_entity.pdbx_description
1 polymer ?
#
loop_
_entity_poly.entity_id
_entity_poly.type
_entity_poly.pdbx_seq_one_letter_code
_entity_poly.pdbx_strand_id
1 'polypeptide(L)'
;IAGRPLAEYIRNRRLTKAAIDLQSGDKVIDVAMRYGYESPTAFNRAFQKLHNVTPSSAQKEGTFLKSYSPISFKITIKGVEEMNYSIVKKDEFRVVGVKVLIKKNIKENFEYVPKFWAETEKRG
;
A
#
# COMPACT_ATOMS: atom_id res chain seq x y z
N ILE A 1 0.19 -11.83 6.18
CA ILE A 1 -0.37 -11.00 5.10
C ILE A 1 -1.56 -11.75 4.53
N ALA A 2 -2.79 -11.25 4.74
CA ALA A 2 -4.03 -11.89 4.26
C ALA A 2 -4.10 -13.42 4.55
N GLY A 3 -3.82 -13.82 5.80
CA GLY A 3 -3.89 -15.23 6.21
C GLY A 3 -2.67 -16.11 5.90
N ARG A 4 -1.59 -15.59 5.29
CA ARG A 4 -0.33 -16.35 5.09
C ARG A 4 0.91 -15.63 5.63
N PRO A 5 1.95 -16.38 6.07
CA PRO A 5 3.24 -15.80 6.42
C PRO A 5 3.90 -15.08 5.24
N LEU A 6 4.57 -13.96 5.49
CA LEU A 6 5.28 -13.19 4.46
C LEU A 6 6.33 -14.05 3.72
N ALA A 7 7.08 -14.87 4.45
CA ALA A 7 8.08 -15.75 3.86
C ALA A 7 7.46 -16.76 2.87
N GLU A 8 6.28 -17.28 3.18
CA GLU A 8 5.54 -18.17 2.28
C GLU A 8 5.13 -17.43 1.01
N TYR A 9 4.60 -16.21 1.13
CA TYR A 9 4.24 -15.37 0.00
C TYR A 9 5.45 -15.10 -0.92
N ILE A 10 6.59 -14.70 -0.34
CA ILE A 10 7.81 -14.42 -1.11
C ILE A 10 8.26 -15.68 -1.88
N ARG A 11 8.29 -16.84 -1.22
CA ARG A 11 8.67 -18.11 -1.87
C ARG A 11 7.71 -18.46 -3.01
N ASN A 12 6.41 -18.41 -2.76
CA ASN A 12 5.42 -18.74 -3.79
C ASN A 12 5.47 -17.75 -4.96
N ARG A 13 5.78 -16.48 -4.69
CA ARG A 13 5.96 -15.46 -5.72
C ARG A 13 7.19 -15.71 -6.58
N ARG A 14 8.32 -16.11 -5.98
CA ARG A 14 9.53 -16.49 -6.72
C ARG A 14 9.26 -17.66 -7.65
N LEU A 15 8.58 -18.69 -7.17
CA LEU A 15 8.19 -19.86 -7.98
C LEU A 15 7.20 -19.50 -9.09
N THR A 16 6.28 -18.56 -8.86
CA THR A 16 5.40 -18.03 -9.92
C THR A 16 6.20 -17.35 -11.04
N LYS A 17 7.22 -16.56 -10.69
CA LYS A 17 8.09 -15.94 -11.70
C LYS A 17 8.94 -16.99 -12.43
N ALA A 18 9.47 -17.97 -11.70
CA ALA A 18 10.21 -19.09 -12.28
C ALA A 18 9.38 -19.87 -13.31
N ALA A 19 8.08 -20.07 -13.03
CA ALA A 19 7.15 -20.70 -13.97
C ALA A 19 7.01 -19.92 -15.29
N ILE A 20 6.98 -18.58 -15.23
CA ILE A 20 6.91 -17.72 -16.43
C ILE A 20 8.20 -17.83 -17.25
N ASP A 21 9.36 -17.80 -16.60
CA ASP A 21 10.65 -17.95 -17.28
C ASP A 21 10.77 -19.34 -17.94
N LEU A 22 10.29 -20.39 -17.27
CA LEU A 22 10.24 -21.74 -17.84
C LEU A 22 9.32 -21.81 -19.06
N GLN A 23 8.14 -21.18 -19.01
CA GLN A 23 7.24 -21.08 -20.16
C GLN A 23 7.84 -20.27 -21.32
N SER A 24 8.80 -19.40 -21.04
CA SER A 24 9.55 -18.65 -22.04
C SER A 24 10.67 -19.47 -22.70
N GLY A 25 10.87 -20.72 -22.26
CA GLY A 25 11.86 -21.64 -22.81
C GLY A 25 13.21 -21.68 -22.07
N ASP A 26 13.34 -20.98 -20.94
CA ASP A 26 14.59 -20.96 -20.18
C ASP A 26 14.94 -22.35 -19.61
N LYS A 27 16.24 -22.66 -19.54
CA LYS A 27 16.71 -23.94 -18.97
C LYS A 27 16.41 -24.00 -17.48
N VAL A 28 15.92 -25.17 -17.03
CA VAL A 28 15.53 -25.41 -15.63
C VAL A 28 16.64 -25.07 -14.62
N ILE A 29 17.90 -25.39 -14.94
CA ILE A 29 19.03 -25.11 -14.05
C ILE A 29 19.29 -23.61 -13.90
N ASP A 30 19.21 -22.85 -14.99
CA ASP A 30 19.44 -21.40 -14.98
C ASP A 30 18.32 -20.68 -14.21
N VAL A 31 17.07 -21.12 -14.41
CA VAL A 31 15.92 -20.62 -13.65
C VAL A 31 16.08 -20.93 -12.16
N ALA A 32 16.46 -22.16 -11.79
CA ALA A 32 16.66 -22.54 -10.38
C ALA A 32 17.67 -21.60 -9.68
N MET A 33 18.81 -21.37 -10.32
CA MET A 33 19.86 -20.48 -9.80
C MET A 33 19.36 -19.03 -9.70
N ARG A 34 18.69 -18.52 -10.74
CA ARG A 34 18.12 -17.15 -10.78
C ARG A 34 17.16 -16.87 -9.61
N TYR A 35 16.40 -17.87 -9.20
CA TYR A 35 15.43 -17.75 -8.10
C TYR A 35 15.97 -18.20 -6.73
N GLY A 36 17.29 -18.41 -6.63
CA GLY A 36 17.99 -18.61 -5.36
C GLY A 36 17.96 -20.04 -4.83
N TYR A 37 17.88 -21.04 -5.72
CA TYR A 37 17.99 -22.45 -5.37
C TYR A 37 19.38 -22.97 -5.75
N GLU A 38 20.10 -23.52 -4.76
CA GLU A 38 21.46 -24.03 -4.93
C GLU A 38 21.54 -25.35 -5.72
N SER A 39 20.41 -26.06 -5.85
CA SER A 39 20.35 -27.29 -6.65
C SER A 39 19.03 -27.43 -7.42
N PRO A 40 19.07 -28.04 -8.62
CA PRO A 40 17.85 -28.38 -9.37
C PRO A 40 16.89 -29.27 -8.58
N THR A 41 17.41 -30.15 -7.71
CA THR A 41 16.60 -31.04 -6.87
C THR A 41 15.78 -30.26 -5.84
N ALA A 42 16.41 -29.29 -5.15
CA ALA A 42 15.71 -28.43 -4.19
C ALA A 42 14.65 -27.57 -4.89
N PHE A 43 14.99 -27.01 -6.06
CA PHE A 43 14.05 -26.27 -6.88
C PHE A 43 12.87 -27.13 -7.31
N ASN A 44 13.13 -28.34 -7.84
CA ASN A 44 12.09 -29.26 -8.30
C ASN A 44 11.11 -29.62 -7.17
N ARG A 45 11.61 -29.93 -5.97
CA ARG A 45 10.74 -30.21 -4.79
C ARG A 45 9.86 -29.02 -4.43
N ALA A 46 10.43 -27.82 -4.41
CA ALA A 46 9.68 -26.60 -4.09
C ALA A 46 8.65 -26.25 -5.18
N PHE A 47 9.05 -26.39 -6.45
CA PHE A 47 8.21 -26.11 -7.61
C PHE A 47 7.02 -27.07 -7.69
N GLN A 48 7.26 -28.37 -7.54
CA GLN A 48 6.18 -29.37 -7.47
C GLN A 48 5.24 -29.12 -6.29
N LYS A 49 5.76 -28.77 -5.11
CA LYS A 49 4.92 -28.44 -3.95
C LYS A 49 3.96 -27.27 -4.24
N LEU A 50 4.36 -26.32 -5.07
CA LEU A 50 3.51 -25.19 -5.44
C LEU A 50 2.60 -25.51 -6.62
N HIS A 51 3.17 -25.92 -7.75
CA HIS A 51 2.48 -26.04 -9.04
C HIS A 51 1.89 -27.43 -9.29
N ASN A 52 2.20 -28.43 -8.46
CA ASN A 52 1.81 -29.83 -8.62
C ASN A 52 2.36 -30.49 -9.91
N VAL A 53 3.34 -29.88 -10.57
CA VAL A 53 3.99 -30.37 -11.79
C VAL A 53 5.50 -30.14 -11.70
N THR A 54 6.28 -30.84 -12.52
CA THR A 54 7.74 -30.62 -12.59
C THR A 54 8.05 -29.33 -13.38
N PRO A 55 9.24 -28.73 -13.16
CA PRO A 55 9.70 -27.60 -13.98
C PRO A 55 9.69 -27.87 -15.48
N SER A 56 10.13 -29.06 -15.92
CA SER A 56 10.12 -29.44 -17.34
C SER A 56 8.70 -29.57 -17.89
N SER A 57 7.75 -30.08 -17.10
CA SER A 57 6.34 -30.12 -17.52
C SER A 57 5.75 -28.71 -17.64
N ALA A 58 6.15 -27.76 -16.79
CA ALA A 58 5.68 -26.38 -16.85
C ALA A 58 6.01 -25.66 -18.17
N GLN A 59 7.01 -26.14 -18.92
CA GLN A 59 7.36 -25.61 -20.24
C GLN A 59 6.37 -26.04 -21.34
N LYS A 60 5.55 -27.07 -21.09
CA LYS A 60 4.57 -27.56 -22.06
C LYS A 60 3.36 -26.63 -22.10
N GLU A 61 2.89 -26.35 -23.32
CA GLU A 61 1.65 -25.63 -23.55
C GLU A 61 0.47 -26.33 -22.87
N GLY A 62 -0.48 -25.55 -22.34
CA GLY A 62 -1.65 -26.08 -21.63
C GLY A 62 -1.40 -26.55 -20.19
N THR A 63 -0.18 -26.39 -19.64
CA THR A 63 0.10 -26.77 -18.25
C THR A 63 -0.53 -25.79 -17.26
N PHE A 64 -1.33 -26.30 -16.33
CA PHE A 64 -1.92 -25.50 -15.26
C PHE A 64 -0.88 -25.14 -14.19
N LEU A 65 -0.67 -23.85 -13.96
CA LEU A 65 0.30 -23.31 -13.00
C LEU A 65 -0.40 -22.36 -12.03
N LYS A 66 -0.06 -22.44 -10.74
CA LYS A 66 -0.60 -21.51 -9.73
C LYS A 66 0.09 -20.14 -9.85
N SER A 67 -0.69 -19.07 -9.84
CA SER A 67 -0.18 -17.70 -9.89
C SER A 67 -0.36 -16.98 -8.55
N TYR A 68 0.71 -16.34 -8.07
CA TYR A 68 0.71 -15.47 -6.90
C TYR A 68 1.06 -14.05 -7.33
N SER A 69 0.05 -13.18 -7.42
CA SER A 69 0.23 -11.79 -7.89
C SER A 69 1.04 -10.91 -6.92
N PRO A 70 1.69 -9.84 -7.42
CA PRO A 70 2.25 -8.78 -6.57
C PRO A 70 1.20 -8.20 -5.65
N ILE A 71 1.53 -8.17 -4.36
CA ILE A 71 0.75 -7.45 -3.37
C ILE A 71 1.14 -5.98 -3.48
N SER A 72 0.15 -5.13 -3.77
CA SER A 72 0.27 -3.68 -3.73
C SER A 72 -0.62 -3.12 -2.63
N PHE A 73 -0.08 -2.29 -1.75
CA PHE A 73 -0.87 -1.55 -0.75
C PHE A 73 -0.94 -0.08 -1.14
N LYS A 74 -2.15 0.48 -1.10
CA LYS A 74 -2.38 1.91 -1.27
C LYS A 74 -2.82 2.49 0.06
N ILE A 75 -1.94 3.22 0.73
CA ILE A 75 -2.30 3.97 1.93
C ILE A 75 -2.97 5.26 1.45
N THR A 76 -4.26 5.41 1.72
CA THR A 76 -4.99 6.66 1.45
C THR A 76 -5.35 7.26 2.79
N ILE A 77 -4.68 8.35 3.17
CA ILE A 77 -5.03 9.11 4.39
C ILE A 77 -6.24 9.96 4.04
N LYS A 78 -7.43 9.45 4.34
CA LYS A 78 -8.68 10.22 4.29
C LYS A 78 -8.95 10.77 5.68
N GLY A 79 -8.49 11.98 5.97
CA GLY A 79 -8.97 12.71 7.15
C GLY A 79 -10.32 13.35 6.80
N VAL A 80 -11.44 12.65 7.01
CA VAL A 80 -12.77 13.24 6.80
C VAL A 80 -13.77 12.67 7.81
N GLU A 81 -14.15 13.48 8.78
CA GLU A 81 -15.54 13.53 9.19
C GLU A 81 -16.33 14.26 8.09
N GLU A 82 -17.58 13.87 7.91
CA GLU A 82 -18.48 14.45 6.92
C GLU A 82 -18.75 15.93 7.26
N MET A 83 -18.26 16.87 6.43
CA MET A 83 -18.51 18.30 6.61
C MET A 83 -19.65 18.74 5.69
N ASN A 84 -20.80 19.05 6.27
CA ASN A 84 -21.90 19.69 5.55
C ASN A 84 -21.42 21.06 5.06
N TYR A 85 -21.40 21.27 3.73
CA TYR A 85 -21.07 22.56 3.14
C TYR A 85 -22.15 23.01 2.16
N SER A 86 -22.29 24.32 2.00
CA SER A 86 -23.11 24.94 0.96
C SER A 86 -22.38 26.17 0.42
N ILE A 87 -22.59 26.46 -0.86
CA ILE A 87 -22.07 27.67 -1.49
C ILE A 87 -23.16 28.73 -1.45
N VAL A 88 -22.90 29.85 -0.77
CA VAL A 88 -23.84 30.95 -0.64
C VAL A 88 -23.24 32.25 -1.17
N LYS A 89 -24.02 32.99 -1.94
CA LYS A 89 -23.70 34.38 -2.31
C LYS A 89 -24.22 35.28 -1.20
N LYS A 90 -23.34 36.10 -0.62
CA LYS A 90 -23.71 37.12 0.38
C LYS A 90 -23.59 38.51 -0.25
N ASP A 91 -24.50 39.40 0.12
CA ASP A 91 -24.43 40.82 -0.23
C ASP A 91 -23.26 41.50 0.50
N GLU A 92 -22.91 42.72 0.06
CA GLU A 92 -21.84 43.49 0.68
C GLU A 92 -22.18 43.87 2.13
N PHE A 93 -21.23 43.69 3.04
CA PHE A 93 -21.38 44.09 4.45
C PHE A 93 -20.06 44.60 5.02
N ARG A 94 -20.15 45.42 6.06
CA ARG A 94 -18.99 46.00 6.75
C ARG A 94 -18.47 45.04 7.82
N VAL A 95 -17.17 44.78 7.79
CA VAL A 95 -16.45 43.99 8.82
C VAL A 95 -15.58 44.92 9.65
N VAL A 96 -15.66 44.78 10.97
CA VAL A 96 -14.74 45.41 11.93
C VAL A 96 -14.15 44.32 12.82
N GLY A 97 -12.91 44.50 13.29
CA GLY A 97 -12.28 43.48 14.11
C GLY A 97 -10.93 43.89 14.69
N VAL A 98 -10.49 43.11 15.67
CA VAL A 98 -9.19 43.24 16.33
C VAL A 98 -8.26 42.16 15.78
N LYS A 99 -7.02 42.54 15.43
CA LYS A 99 -6.00 41.61 14.92
C LYS A 99 -5.02 41.19 16.02
N VAL A 100 -4.61 39.94 16.01
CA VAL A 100 -3.55 39.44 16.89
C VAL A 100 -2.70 38.38 16.18
N LEU A 101 -1.41 38.35 16.51
CA LEU A 101 -0.49 37.33 16.01
C LEU A 101 -0.61 36.08 16.88
N ILE A 102 -0.92 34.94 16.27
CA ILE A 102 -1.00 33.64 16.94
C ILE A 102 0.22 32.78 16.58
N LYS A 103 0.58 31.85 17.47
CA LYS A 103 1.67 30.91 17.22
C LYS A 103 1.23 29.84 16.22
N LYS A 104 2.19 29.12 15.61
CA LYS A 104 1.88 27.99 14.69
C LYS A 104 1.36 26.74 15.41
N ASN A 105 1.47 26.68 16.74
CA ASN A 105 1.02 25.53 17.52
C ASN A 105 -0.50 25.56 17.73
N ILE A 106 -1.19 24.59 17.11
CA ILE A 106 -2.65 24.46 17.17
C ILE A 106 -3.15 24.24 18.61
N LYS A 107 -2.46 23.45 19.44
CA LYS A 107 -2.90 23.18 20.82
C LYS A 107 -2.88 24.43 21.69
N GLU A 108 -1.83 25.24 21.56
CA GLU A 108 -1.73 26.52 22.29
C GLU A 108 -2.82 27.49 21.82
N ASN A 109 -3.14 27.50 20.53
CA ASN A 109 -4.18 28.37 19.99
C ASN A 109 -5.60 27.98 20.45
N PHE A 110 -5.87 26.68 20.68
CA PHE A 110 -7.15 26.23 21.23
C PHE A 110 -7.43 26.81 22.62
N GLU A 111 -6.39 27.11 23.40
CA GLU A 111 -6.54 27.76 24.70
C GLU A 111 -6.55 29.29 24.58
N TYR A 112 -5.73 29.85 23.69
CA TYR A 112 -5.54 31.29 23.55
C TYR A 112 -6.72 32.01 22.88
N VAL A 113 -7.27 31.46 21.78
CA VAL A 113 -8.29 32.15 20.96
C VAL A 113 -9.59 32.42 21.74
N PRO A 114 -10.14 31.48 22.54
CA PRO A 114 -11.32 31.77 23.35
C PRO A 114 -11.10 32.88 24.39
N LYS A 115 -9.91 32.90 25.03
CA LYS A 115 -9.53 33.94 26.00
C LYS A 115 -9.44 35.31 25.36
N PHE A 116 -8.80 35.38 24.19
CA PHE A 116 -8.73 36.61 23.39
C PHE A 116 -10.12 37.15 23.02
N TRP A 117 -11.06 36.28 22.64
CA TRP A 117 -12.45 36.65 22.39
C TRP A 117 -13.13 37.25 23.62
N ALA A 118 -13.01 36.59 24.78
CA ALA A 118 -13.61 37.06 26.03
C ALA A 118 -13.01 38.40 26.53
N GLU A 119 -11.73 38.65 26.27
CA GLU A 119 -11.09 39.93 26.61
C GLU A 119 -11.48 41.06 25.67
N THR A 120 -11.59 40.78 24.38
CA THR A 120 -11.96 41.79 23.36
C THR A 120 -13.43 42.20 23.47
N GLU A 121 -14.32 41.26 23.80
CA GLU A 121 -15.73 41.55 24.09
C GLU A 121 -15.89 42.52 25.27
N LYS A 122 -15.06 42.42 26.31
CA LYS A 122 -15.12 43.32 27.48
C LYS A 122 -14.56 44.71 27.23
N ARG A 123 -13.82 44.92 26.13
CA ARG A 123 -13.12 46.17 25.80
C ARG A 123 -13.82 46.96 24.68
N GLY A 124 -14.77 46.36 23.98
CA GLY A 124 -15.65 47.02 23.01
C GLY A 124 -16.96 47.44 23.65
#